data_AF-A0A958GAK8-F1
#
_entry.id   AF-A0A958GAK8-F1
#
_cell.length_a   1.000
_cell.length_b   1.000
_cell.length_c   1.000
_cell.angle_alpha   90.00
_cell.angle_beta   90.00
_cell.angle_gamma   90.00
#
_symmetry.space_group_name_H-M   'P 1'
#
loop_
_entity.id
_entity.type
_entity.pdbx_description
1 polymer ?
#
loop_
_entity_poly.entity_id
_entity_poly.type
_entity_poly.pdbx_seq_one_letter_code
_entity_poly.pdbx_strand_id
1 'polypeptide(L)'
;GFAHRHQVVHRDIKPENILVDERLRLKIADFGLAFRENEEQVTHKSSIVGTPGYMAPEQIRGETLNARSDLFSAGIVIFELFSGRNPFIGKDISATIHHILQLDGPQLAAQAGLPEAVVSLL
;
A
#
# COMPACT_ATOMS: atom_id res chain seq x y z
N GLY A 1 10.39 -8.51 2.41
CA GLY A 1 11.33 -8.01 3.45
C GLY A 1 11.43 -8.99 4.63
N PHE A 2 12.04 -8.59 5.76
CA PHE A 2 12.14 -9.44 6.98
C PHE A 2 10.78 -9.93 7.48
N ALA A 3 9.78 -9.04 7.55
CA ALA A 3 8.41 -9.37 7.94
C ALA A 3 7.78 -10.42 7.01
N HIS A 4 7.82 -10.19 5.69
CA HIS A 4 7.29 -11.14 4.70
C HIS A 4 7.96 -12.52 4.74
N ARG A 5 9.25 -12.63 5.07
CA ARG A 5 9.92 -13.94 5.27
C ARG A 5 9.35 -14.71 6.48
N HIS A 6 8.71 -14.02 7.40
CA HIS A 6 7.97 -14.60 8.53
C HIS A 6 6.46 -14.63 8.26
N GLN A 7 6.05 -14.48 6.99
CA GLN A 7 4.67 -14.49 6.52
C GLN A 7 3.80 -13.39 7.16
N VAL A 8 4.41 -12.27 7.58
CA VAL A 8 3.70 -11.11 8.13
C VAL A 8 3.46 -10.10 7.03
N VAL A 9 2.19 -9.73 6.81
CA VAL A 9 1.74 -8.64 5.93
C VAL A 9 1.31 -7.46 6.80
N HIS A 10 1.76 -6.25 6.47
CA HIS A 10 1.55 -5.06 7.29
C HIS A 10 0.17 -4.41 7.11
N ARG A 11 -0.34 -4.34 5.87
CA ARG A 11 -1.66 -3.78 5.48
C ARG A 11 -1.87 -2.27 5.66
N ASP A 12 -0.88 -1.54 6.15
CA ASP A 12 -0.99 -0.08 6.39
C ASP A 12 0.36 0.62 6.17
N ILE A 13 1.04 0.26 5.09
CA ILE A 13 2.25 0.97 4.65
C ILE A 13 1.82 2.34 4.11
N LYS A 14 2.32 3.41 4.74
CA LYS A 14 2.04 4.81 4.42
C LYS A 14 3.15 5.70 5.02
N PRO A 15 3.30 6.97 4.60
CA PRO A 15 4.35 7.85 5.09
C PRO A 15 4.39 7.97 6.62
N GLU A 16 3.23 8.03 7.28
CA GLU A 16 3.13 8.15 8.75
C GLU A 16 3.73 6.95 9.49
N ASN A 17 3.76 5.78 8.83
CA ASN A 17 4.30 4.53 9.38
C ASN A 17 5.75 4.25 8.92
N ILE A 18 6.39 5.20 8.22
CA ILE A 18 7.78 5.11 7.78
C ILE A 18 8.61 6.15 8.54
N LEU A 19 9.34 5.68 9.54
CA LEU A 19 10.22 6.52 10.34
C LEU A 19 11.59 6.67 9.66
N VAL A 20 12.16 7.87 9.77
CA VAL A 20 13.50 8.20 9.26
C VAL A 20 14.37 8.63 10.42
N ASP A 21 15.52 8.00 10.60
CA ASP A 21 16.49 8.45 11.60
C ASP A 21 17.49 9.48 11.05
N GLU A 22 18.33 10.03 11.92
CA GLU A 22 19.35 11.05 11.58
C GLU A 22 20.35 10.59 10.50
N ARG A 23 20.44 9.28 10.23
CA ARG A 23 21.31 8.68 9.22
C ARG A 23 20.55 8.31 7.95
N LEU A 24 19.33 8.83 7.77
CA LEU A 24 18.43 8.55 6.65
C LEU A 24 18.07 7.06 6.51
N ARG A 25 18.10 6.30 7.61
CA ARG A 25 17.66 4.91 7.58
C ARG A 25 16.16 4.84 7.81
N LEU A 26 15.48 4.15 6.91
CA LEU A 26 14.05 3.91 7.00
C LEU A 26 13.74 2.77 7.98
N LYS A 27 12.71 2.95 8.79
CA LYS A 27 12.13 1.92 9.66
C LYS A 27 10.62 1.90 9.48
N ILE A 28 10.07 0.72 9.27
CA ILE A 28 8.62 0.51 9.25
C ILE A 28 8.13 0.40 10.69
N ALA A 29 7.09 1.16 11.02
CA ALA A 29 6.44 1.22 12.33
C ALA A 29 4.95 0.86 12.23
N ASP A 30 4.31 0.66 13.38
CA ASP A 30 2.88 0.38 13.53
C ASP A 30 2.37 -0.89 12.83
N PHE A 31 2.66 -2.04 13.44
CA PHE A 31 2.12 -3.34 13.05
C PHE A 31 0.73 -3.61 13.65
N GLY A 32 -0.01 -2.59 14.11
CA GLY A 32 -1.33 -2.75 14.74
C GLY A 32 -2.38 -3.39 13.83
N LEU A 33 -2.19 -3.28 12.51
CA LEU A 33 -3.01 -3.93 11.49
C LEU A 33 -2.31 -5.13 10.83
N ALA A 34 -1.13 -5.53 11.25
CA ALA A 34 -0.43 -6.63 10.60
C ALA A 34 -1.10 -7.98 10.86
N PHE A 35 -0.97 -8.92 9.92
CA PHE A 35 -1.48 -10.29 10.07
C PHE A 35 -0.52 -11.31 9.47
N ARG A 36 -0.67 -12.58 9.84
CA ARG A 36 0.13 -13.70 9.30
C ARG A 36 -0.65 -14.45 8.22
N GLU A 37 -0.06 -14.65 7.05
CA GLU A 37 -0.72 -15.23 5.86
C GLU A 37 -1.35 -16.62 6.10
N ASN A 38 -0.88 -17.37 7.10
CA ASN A 38 -1.32 -18.73 7.43
C ASN A 38 -2.16 -18.86 8.70
N GLU A 39 -2.48 -17.76 9.38
CA GLU A 39 -3.47 -17.78 10.46
C GLU A 39 -4.86 -17.78 9.80
N GLU A 40 -5.74 -18.70 10.21
CA GLU A 40 -7.11 -18.75 9.68
C GLU A 40 -7.70 -17.34 9.74
N GLN A 41 -8.33 -16.89 8.65
CA GLN A 41 -9.03 -15.59 8.54
C GLN A 41 -10.30 -15.56 9.44
N VAL A 42 -10.22 -16.06 10.67
CA VAL A 42 -11.31 -16.20 11.64
C VAL A 42 -11.79 -14.85 12.16
N THR A 43 -11.06 -13.78 11.88
CA THR A 43 -11.47 -12.44 12.30
C THR A 43 -11.29 -11.45 11.16
N HIS A 44 -12.41 -10.91 10.66
CA HIS A 44 -12.52 -9.71 9.80
C HIS A 44 -12.49 -9.86 8.27
N LYS A 45 -13.22 -10.83 7.70
CA LYS A 45 -13.64 -10.76 6.27
C LYS A 45 -14.57 -9.57 5.93
N SER A 46 -14.99 -8.77 6.91
CA SER A 46 -16.11 -7.82 6.76
C SER A 46 -15.77 -6.35 7.06
N SER A 47 -14.51 -6.00 7.36
CA SER A 47 -14.13 -4.60 7.59
C SER A 47 -12.95 -4.22 6.73
N ILE A 48 -13.15 -3.27 5.83
CA ILE A 48 -12.08 -2.56 5.12
C ILE A 48 -11.18 -1.92 6.19
N VAL A 49 -9.95 -2.42 6.35
CA VAL A 49 -8.99 -2.00 7.38
C VAL A 49 -7.70 -1.50 6.76
N GLY A 50 -7.20 -0.37 7.24
CA GLY A 50 -6.06 0.37 6.68
C GLY A 50 -6.48 1.74 6.15
N THR A 51 -5.53 2.48 5.58
CA THR A 51 -5.74 3.86 5.13
C THR A 51 -6.13 3.89 3.63
N PRO A 52 -7.36 4.31 3.25
CA PRO A 52 -7.89 4.16 1.89
C PRO A 52 -6.97 4.57 0.74
N GLY A 53 -6.23 5.67 0.86
CA GLY A 53 -5.31 6.17 -0.17
C GLY A 53 -4.06 5.30 -0.42
N TYR A 54 -3.84 4.26 0.39
CA TYR A 54 -2.70 3.35 0.29
C TYR A 54 -3.10 1.87 0.19
N MET A 55 -4.41 1.56 0.18
CA MET A 55 -4.88 0.17 0.17
C MET A 55 -4.67 -0.49 -1.19
N ALA A 56 -4.23 -1.74 -1.18
CA ALA A 56 -4.21 -2.56 -2.38
C ALA A 56 -5.63 -2.92 -2.87
N PRO A 57 -5.85 -3.14 -4.19
CA PRO A 57 -7.16 -3.55 -4.72
C PRO A 57 -7.72 -4.81 -4.05
N GLU A 58 -6.89 -5.80 -3.78
CA GLU A 58 -7.26 -7.04 -3.08
C GLU A 58 -7.70 -6.77 -1.62
N GLN A 59 -7.14 -5.74 -0.97
CA GLN A 59 -7.53 -5.31 0.38
C GLN A 59 -8.89 -4.64 0.40
N ILE A 60 -9.19 -3.84 -0.62
CA ILE A 60 -10.52 -3.23 -0.81
C ILE A 60 -11.57 -4.30 -1.10
N ARG A 61 -11.23 -5.34 -1.88
CA ARG A 61 -12.14 -6.43 -2.26
C ARG A 61 -12.31 -7.49 -1.18
N GLY A 62 -11.54 -7.44 -0.09
CA GLY A 62 -11.54 -8.48 0.94
C GLY A 62 -11.00 -9.81 0.44
N GLU A 63 -10.12 -9.79 -0.55
CA GLU A 63 -9.45 -10.95 -1.11
C GLU A 63 -8.26 -11.38 -0.23
N THR A 64 -7.62 -12.50 -0.58
CA THR A 64 -6.45 -12.99 0.14
C THR A 64 -5.28 -12.03 -0.04
N LEU A 65 -4.83 -11.45 1.07
CA LEU A 65 -3.67 -10.58 1.11
C LEU A 65 -2.38 -11.39 1.20
N ASN A 66 -1.33 -10.84 0.59
CA ASN A 66 0.02 -11.37 0.70
C ASN A 66 1.04 -10.22 0.65
N ALA A 67 2.33 -10.54 0.64
CA ALA A 67 3.39 -9.54 0.54
C ALA A 67 3.22 -8.51 -0.61
N ARG A 68 2.52 -8.83 -1.70
CA ARG A 68 2.24 -7.90 -2.81
C ARG A 68 1.33 -6.74 -2.41
N SER A 69 0.46 -6.94 -1.43
CA SER A 69 -0.42 -5.87 -0.93
C SER A 69 0.40 -4.75 -0.29
N ASP A 70 1.44 -5.09 0.48
CA ASP A 70 2.37 -4.10 1.03
C ASP A 70 3.26 -3.45 -0.05
N LEU A 71 3.60 -4.18 -1.13
CA LEU A 71 4.36 -3.64 -2.26
C LEU A 71 3.56 -2.59 -3.03
N PHE A 72 2.26 -2.80 -3.21
CA PHE A 72 1.36 -1.83 -3.82
C PHE A 72 1.35 -0.52 -3.01
N SER A 73 1.13 -0.61 -1.71
CA SER A 73 1.17 0.54 -0.79
C SER A 73 2.53 1.25 -0.82
N ALA A 74 3.64 0.50 -0.87
CA ALA A 74 4.98 1.07 -1.04
C ALA A 74 5.15 1.77 -2.39
N GLY A 75 4.58 1.24 -3.47
CA GLY A 75 4.53 1.88 -4.79
C GLY A 75 3.85 3.25 -4.75
N ILE A 76 2.74 3.35 -4.00
CA ILE A 76 2.04 4.63 -3.77
C ILE A 76 2.94 5.62 -3.02
N VAL A 77 3.59 5.19 -1.95
CA VAL A 77 4.54 6.04 -1.19
C VAL A 77 5.65 6.55 -2.11
N ILE A 78 6.23 5.68 -2.94
CA ILE A 78 7.27 6.08 -3.88
C ILE A 78 6.73 7.07 -4.92
N PHE A 79 5.56 6.82 -5.48
CA PHE A 79 4.90 7.76 -6.40
C PHE A 79 4.72 9.13 -5.76
N GLU A 80 4.24 9.17 -4.53
CA GLU A 80 3.99 10.41 -3.79
C GLU A 80 5.29 11.16 -3.47
N LEU A 81 6.37 10.44 -3.13
CA LEU A 81 7.70 11.03 -2.91
C LEU A 81 8.23 11.74 -4.17
N PHE A 82 8.01 11.18 -5.36
CA PHE A 82 8.51 11.76 -6.61
C PHE A 82 7.59 12.84 -7.18
N SER A 83 6.27 12.69 -7.04
CA SER A 83 5.29 13.58 -7.65
C SER A 83 4.75 14.66 -6.70
N GLY A 84 4.96 14.50 -5.39
CA GLY A 84 4.37 15.35 -4.35
C GLY A 84 2.87 15.15 -4.16
N ARG A 85 2.24 14.16 -4.82
CA ARG A 85 0.80 13.91 -4.74
C ARG A 85 0.50 12.41 -4.68
N ASN A 86 -0.49 12.03 -3.87
CA ASN A 86 -1.03 10.68 -3.92
C ASN A 86 -1.79 10.45 -5.25
N PRO A 87 -1.58 9.33 -5.94
CA PRO A 87 -2.19 9.05 -7.24
C PRO A 87 -3.70 8.78 -7.22
N PHE A 88 -4.25 8.38 -6.07
CA PHE A 88 -5.61 7.86 -5.99
C PHE A 88 -6.57 8.70 -5.16
N ILE A 89 -6.08 9.60 -4.30
CA ILE A 89 -6.95 10.42 -3.43
C ILE A 89 -7.97 11.20 -4.28
N GLY A 90 -9.24 10.90 -4.04
CA GLY A 90 -10.39 11.57 -4.63
C GLY A 90 -11.06 12.55 -3.65
N LYS A 91 -12.19 13.14 -4.08
CA LYS A 91 -13.00 14.06 -3.26
C LYS A 91 -13.58 13.44 -1.99
N ASP A 92 -13.70 12.11 -1.97
CA ASP A 92 -14.21 11.31 -0.88
C ASP A 92 -13.61 9.89 -0.93
N ILE A 93 -13.91 9.08 0.07
CA ILE A 93 -13.42 7.70 0.18
C ILE A 93 -13.91 6.84 -1.00
N SER A 94 -15.14 7.05 -1.46
CA SER A 94 -15.71 6.29 -2.57
C SER A 94 -14.97 6.56 -3.89
N ALA A 95 -14.67 7.83 -4.17
CA ALA A 95 -13.87 8.23 -5.32
C ALA A 95 -12.45 7.67 -5.24
N THR A 96 -11.84 7.67 -4.05
CA THR A 96 -10.51 7.11 -3.82
C THR A 96 -10.48 5.60 -4.11
N ILE A 97 -11.44 4.86 -3.55
CA ILE A 97 -11.61 3.42 -3.81
C ILE A 97 -11.83 3.16 -5.30
N HIS A 98 -12.68 3.95 -5.96
CA HIS A 98 -12.94 3.81 -7.39
C HIS A 98 -11.66 4.00 -8.22
N HIS A 99 -10.83 4.99 -7.91
CA HIS A 99 -9.54 5.19 -8.59
C HIS A 99 -8.59 4.00 -8.41
N ILE A 100 -8.49 3.45 -7.20
CA ILE A 100 -7.64 2.28 -6.92
C ILE A 100 -8.12 1.05 -7.70
N LEU A 101 -9.43 0.83 -7.77
CA LEU A 101 -9.99 -0.33 -8.46
C LEU A 101 -9.92 -0.22 -10.00
N GLN A 102 -9.80 0.99 -10.54
CA GLN A 102 -9.70 1.30 -11.98
C GLN A 102 -8.26 1.62 -12.41
N LEU A 103 -7.28 1.14 -11.64
CA LEU A 103 -5.88 1.39 -11.85
C LEU A 103 -5.38 1.08 -13.27
N ASP A 104 -4.65 2.03 -13.85
CA ASP A 104 -3.79 1.85 -15.02
C ASP A 104 -2.34 2.24 -14.66
N GLY A 105 -1.51 1.24 -14.33
CA GLY A 105 -0.11 1.42 -13.90
C GLY A 105 0.75 2.21 -14.91
N PRO A 106 0.74 1.87 -16.21
CA PRO A 106 1.40 2.66 -17.26
C PRO A 106 0.98 4.14 -17.30
N GLN A 107 -0.30 4.46 -17.09
CA GLN A 107 -0.77 5.84 -17.10
C GLN A 107 -0.23 6.64 -15.90
N LEU A 108 -0.13 6.02 -14.73
CA LEU A 108 0.44 6.65 -13.53
C LEU A 108 1.93 6.95 -13.69
N ALA A 109 2.67 5.99 -14.23
CA ALA A 109 4.09 6.16 -14.52
C ALA A 109 4.41 7.43 -15.30
N ALA A 110 3.67 7.63 -16.40
CA ALA A 110 3.85 8.75 -17.30
C ALA A 110 3.58 10.10 -16.63
N GLN A 111 2.64 10.15 -15.67
CA GLN A 111 2.27 11.37 -14.96
C GLN A 111 3.30 11.86 -13.94
N ALA A 112 4.16 10.98 -13.45
CA ALA A 112 5.10 11.28 -12.37
C ALA A 112 6.57 11.19 -12.82
N GLY A 113 6.84 10.92 -14.11
CA GLY A 113 8.20 10.74 -14.61
C GLY A 113 8.93 9.58 -13.92
N LEU A 114 8.19 8.56 -13.50
CA LEU A 114 8.72 7.47 -12.68
C LEU A 114 9.56 6.49 -13.51
N PRO A 115 10.66 5.95 -12.94
CA PRO A 115 11.37 4.84 -13.55
C PRO A 115 10.47 3.61 -13.71
N GLU A 116 10.63 2.84 -14.79
CA GLU A 116 9.86 1.62 -15.09
C GLU A 116 9.81 0.62 -13.92
N ALA A 117 10.90 0.52 -13.15
CA ALA A 117 10.97 -0.34 -11.96
C ALA A 117 9.90 0.02 -10.91
N VAL A 118 9.57 1.31 -10.74
CA VAL A 118 8.53 1.77 -9.82
C VAL A 118 7.14 1.48 -10.39
N VAL A 119 6.98 1.59 -11.71
CA VAL A 119 5.72 1.32 -12.42
C VAL A 119 5.26 -0.11 -12.19
N SER A 120 6.18 -1.07 -12.21
CA SER A 120 5.86 -2.49 -12.00
C SER A 120 5.33 -2.84 -10.59
N LEU A 121 5.40 -1.89 -9.64
CA LEU A 121 4.85 -2.04 -8.29
C LEU A 121 3.40 -1.56 -8.17
N LEU A 122 2.93 -0.77 -9.15
CA LEU A 122 1.56 -0.22 -9.22
C LEU A 122 0.72 -1.12 -10.14
#